data_AF-A0A7H1RMC0-F1
#
_entry.id   AF-A0A7H1RMC0-F1
#
_cell.length_a   1.000
_cell.length_b   1.000
_cell.length_c   1.000
_cell.angle_alpha   90.00
_cell.angle_beta   90.00
_cell.angle_gamma   90.00
#
_symmetry.space_group_name_H-M   'P 1'
#
loop_
_entity.id
_entity.type
_entity.pdbx_description
1 polymer ?
#
loop_
_entity_poly.entity_id
_entity_poly.type
_entity_poly.pdbx_seq_one_letter_code
_entity_poly.pdbx_strand_id
1 'polypeptide(L)'
;MSWDGFQRAVLAELGHVLYRLPDAPVPVAGAGDAPAVDAPMLARLARAAGMAPDALLARTDIAAQSARLRGDAAAKRALWPRLRALRRDPSA
;
A
#
# COMPACT_ATOMS: atom_id res chain seq x y z
N MET A 1 -15.72 -9.05 4.12
CA MET A 1 -16.23 -9.69 5.36
C MET A 1 -15.60 -8.97 6.54
N SER A 2 -16.40 -8.31 7.37
CA SER A 2 -15.96 -7.68 8.62
C SER A 2 -16.48 -8.49 9.79
N TRP A 3 -15.69 -8.64 10.86
CA TRP A 3 -16.13 -9.32 12.08
C TRP A 3 -17.15 -8.47 12.84
N ASP A 4 -18.22 -9.11 13.30
CA ASP A 4 -19.23 -8.46 14.13
C ASP A 4 -18.77 -8.30 15.60
N GLY A 5 -19.59 -7.60 16.39
CA GLY A 5 -19.26 -7.31 17.79
C GLY A 5 -19.14 -8.57 18.65
N PHE A 6 -19.93 -9.60 18.39
CA PHE A 6 -19.91 -10.84 19.14
C PHE A 6 -18.65 -11.66 18.83
N GLN A 7 -18.32 -11.80 17.55
CA GLN A 7 -17.09 -12.47 17.10
C GLN A 7 -15.83 -11.82 17.70
N ARG A 8 -15.81 -10.49 17.78
CA ARG A 8 -14.70 -9.77 18.41
C ARG A 8 -14.62 -10.00 19.92
N ALA A 9 -15.75 -10.10 20.61
CA ALA A 9 -15.78 -10.40 22.04
C ALA A 9 -15.25 -11.80 22.34
N VAL A 10 -15.69 -12.81 21.58
CA VAL A 10 -15.19 -14.19 21.74
C VAL A 10 -13.68 -14.26 21.57
N LEU A 11 -13.13 -13.58 20.56
CA LEU A 11 -11.68 -13.58 20.32
C LEU A 11 -10.90 -12.87 21.44
N ALA A 12 -11.48 -11.82 22.04
CA ALA A 12 -10.88 -11.16 23.18
C ALA A 12 -10.81 -12.09 24.41
N GLU A 13 -11.89 -12.84 24.69
CA GLU A 13 -11.92 -13.84 25.77
C GLU A 13 -10.93 -14.99 25.55
N LEU A 14 -10.67 -15.37 24.29
CA LEU A 14 -9.64 -16.34 23.92
C LEU A 14 -8.21 -15.78 24.02
N GLY A 15 -8.04 -14.53 24.46
CA GLY A 15 -6.74 -13.88 24.66
C GLY A 15 -6.13 -13.30 23.38
N HIS A 16 -6.90 -13.15 22.30
CA HIS A 16 -6.40 -12.55 21.06
C HIS A 16 -6.45 -11.01 21.11
N VAL A 17 -5.36 -10.37 20.66
CA VAL A 17 -5.26 -8.91 20.56
C VAL A 17 -5.56 -8.47 19.12
N LEU A 18 -6.53 -7.57 18.96
CA LEU A 18 -6.87 -6.98 17.68
C LEU A 18 -5.87 -5.87 17.30
N TYR A 19 -5.08 -6.11 16.26
CA TYR A 19 -4.25 -5.07 15.65
C TYR A 19 -5.12 -4.11 14.84
N ARG A 20 -5.21 -2.85 15.30
CA ARG A 20 -5.81 -1.77 14.51
C ARG A 20 -4.79 -1.31 13.47
N LEU A 21 -5.17 -1.36 12.20
CA LEU A 21 -4.42 -0.68 11.16
C LEU A 21 -4.66 0.83 11.36
N PRO A 22 -3.62 1.67 11.51
CA PRO A 22 -3.83 3.10 11.60
C PRO A 22 -4.54 3.58 10.33
N ASP A 23 -5.62 4.31 10.50
CA ASP A 23 -6.36 4.91 9.39
C ASP A 23 -5.38 5.73 8.56
N ALA A 24 -5.18 5.33 7.31
CA ALA A 24 -4.44 6.14 6.37
C ALA A 24 -5.28 7.40 6.12
N PRO A 25 -4.72 8.62 6.24
CA PRO A 25 -5.48 9.83 5.94
C PRO A 25 -6.06 9.72 4.54
N VAL A 26 -7.38 9.84 4.44
CA VAL A 26 -8.14 9.86 3.20
C VAL A 26 -8.06 11.29 2.67
N PRO A 27 -7.30 11.59 1.60
CA PRO A 27 -7.37 12.88 0.96
C PRO A 27 -8.73 12.94 0.26
N VAL A 28 -9.43 14.05 0.50
CA VAL A 28 -10.58 14.49 -0.28
C VAL A 28 -10.20 14.46 -1.76
N ALA A 29 -10.96 13.72 -2.56
CA ALA A 29 -10.81 13.67 -4.01
C ALA A 29 -11.16 15.05 -4.60
N GLY A 30 -10.12 15.85 -4.83
CA GLY A 30 -10.18 17.07 -5.63
C GLY A 30 -9.78 16.75 -7.08
N ALA A 31 -10.59 17.24 -8.01
CA ALA A 31 -10.56 16.98 -9.45
C ALA A 31 -9.24 17.35 -10.17
N GLY A 32 -8.99 16.70 -11.31
CA GLY A 32 -8.08 17.21 -12.34
C GLY A 32 -7.19 16.14 -12.99
N ASP A 33 -7.32 16.00 -14.30
CA ASP A 33 -6.60 15.08 -15.19
C ASP A 33 -5.07 15.15 -15.10
N ALA A 34 -4.49 14.27 -14.28
CA ALA A 34 -3.17 13.65 -14.43
C ALA A 34 -3.12 12.51 -13.39
N PRO A 35 -2.40 11.38 -13.61
CA PRO A 35 -2.15 10.44 -12.53
C PRO A 35 -1.22 11.11 -11.52
N ALA A 36 -1.80 11.88 -10.60
CA ALA A 36 -1.07 12.54 -9.54
C ALA A 36 -0.41 11.45 -8.69
N VAL A 37 0.92 11.39 -8.77
CA VAL A 37 1.72 10.43 -8.04
C VAL A 37 1.40 10.59 -6.55
N ASP A 38 0.92 9.50 -5.94
CA ASP A 38 0.60 9.48 -4.53
C ASP A 38 1.90 9.34 -3.73
N ALA A 39 2.55 10.47 -3.41
CA ALA A 39 3.84 10.54 -2.72
C ALA A 39 3.92 9.66 -1.45
N PRO A 40 2.94 9.65 -0.52
CA PRO A 40 3.00 8.77 0.64
C PRO A 40 2.78 7.29 0.32
N MET A 41 2.10 6.95 -0.78
CA MET A 41 2.07 5.59 -1.29
C MET A 41 3.41 5.21 -1.93
N LEU A 42 4.00 6.11 -2.72
CA LEU A 42 5.28 5.91 -3.39
C LEU A 42 6.42 5.68 -2.38
N ALA A 43 6.47 6.42 -1.28
CA ALA A 43 7.42 6.19 -0.19
C ALA A 43 7.27 4.78 0.43
N ARG A 44 6.04 4.27 0.57
CA ARG A 44 5.77 2.91 1.06
C ARG A 44 6.23 1.85 0.05
N LEU A 45 5.99 2.08 -1.24
CA LEU A 45 6.45 1.20 -2.31
C LEU A 45 7.98 1.18 -2.39
N ALA A 46 8.64 2.33 -2.24
CA ALA A 46 10.10 2.44 -2.24
C ALA A 46 10.70 1.65 -1.09
N ARG A 47 10.15 1.79 0.13
CA ARG A 47 10.52 0.97 1.28
C ARG A 47 10.31 -0.53 1.03
N ALA A 48 9.20 -0.91 0.40
CA ALA A 48 8.93 -2.31 0.07
C ALA A 48 9.91 -2.88 -0.97
N ALA A 49 10.33 -2.06 -1.92
CA ALA A 49 11.34 -2.38 -2.93
C ALA A 49 12.78 -2.30 -2.39
N GLY A 50 12.99 -1.76 -1.19
CA GLY A 50 14.34 -1.52 -0.66
C GLY A 50 15.11 -0.42 -1.39
N MET A 51 14.41 0.54 -2.00
CA MET A 51 14.98 1.61 -2.82
C MET A 51 14.70 2.99 -2.21
N ALA A 52 15.46 4.00 -2.63
CA ALA A 52 15.15 5.40 -2.35
C ALA A 52 13.86 5.84 -3.08
N PRO A 53 13.04 6.74 -2.50
CA PRO A 53 11.83 7.25 -3.13
C PRO A 53 12.09 7.86 -4.52
N ASP A 54 13.17 8.63 -4.68
CA ASP A 54 13.52 9.27 -5.96
C ASP A 54 13.89 8.24 -7.03
N ALA A 55 14.60 7.17 -6.64
CA ALA A 55 14.93 6.07 -7.54
C ALA A 55 13.67 5.30 -7.99
N LEU A 56 12.67 5.18 -7.13
CA LEU A 56 11.38 4.58 -7.52
C LEU A 56 10.52 5.55 -8.34
N LEU A 57 10.61 6.86 -8.10
CA LEU A 57 9.92 7.89 -8.88
C LEU A 57 10.39 7.89 -10.34
N ALA A 58 11.69 7.68 -10.58
CA ALA A 58 12.26 7.55 -11.91
C ALA A 58 11.70 6.34 -12.70
N ARG A 59 11.15 5.34 -11.99
CA ARG A 59 10.46 4.20 -12.60
C ARG A 59 8.99 4.54 -12.85
N THR A 60 8.75 5.19 -13.98
CA THR A 60 7.43 5.69 -14.39
C THR A 60 6.35 4.60 -14.42
N ASP A 61 6.73 3.36 -14.74
CA ASP A 61 5.83 2.20 -14.77
C ASP A 61 5.26 1.86 -13.39
N ILE A 62 6.03 2.00 -12.31
CA ILE A 62 5.60 1.77 -10.93
C ILE A 62 5.01 3.05 -10.33
N ALA A 63 5.63 4.20 -10.58
CA ALA A 63 5.21 5.48 -10.05
C ALA A 63 3.77 5.86 -10.49
N ALA A 64 3.42 5.62 -11.75
CA ALA A 64 2.07 5.87 -12.28
C ALA A 64 0.99 4.99 -11.61
N GLN A 65 1.38 3.85 -11.03
CA GLN A 65 0.44 2.96 -10.34
C GLN A 65 0.16 3.40 -8.89
N SER A 66 0.95 4.32 -8.33
CA SER A 66 0.83 4.75 -6.93
C SER A 66 -0.58 5.22 -6.57
N ALA A 67 -1.22 6.01 -7.44
CA ALA A 67 -2.56 6.55 -7.23
C ALA A 67 -3.65 5.45 -7.20
N ARG A 68 -3.60 4.49 -8.14
CA ARG A 68 -4.62 3.43 -8.26
C ARG A 68 -4.54 2.37 -7.16
N LEU A 69 -3.41 2.28 -6.45
CA LEU A 69 -3.22 1.30 -5.39
C LEU A 69 -4.03 1.64 -4.13
N ARG A 70 -4.50 2.88 -3.98
CA ARG A 70 -5.32 3.27 -2.85
C ARG A 70 -6.75 2.72 -3.03
N GLY A 71 -7.10 1.70 -2.24
CA GLY A 71 -8.41 1.03 -2.29
C GLY A 71 -8.44 -0.27 -3.11
N ASP A 72 -7.48 -0.50 -4.01
CA ASP A 72 -7.43 -1.73 -4.81
C ASP A 72 -6.48 -2.78 -4.20
N ALA A 73 -7.05 -3.78 -3.53
CA ALA A 73 -6.28 -4.89 -2.95
C ALA A 73 -5.69 -5.83 -4.01
N ALA A 74 -6.36 -6.02 -5.15
CA ALA A 74 -5.88 -6.90 -6.21
C ALA A 74 -4.65 -6.30 -6.91
N ALA A 75 -4.69 -5.00 -7.21
CA ALA A 75 -3.55 -4.28 -7.77
C ALA A 75 -2.32 -4.32 -6.84
N LYS A 76 -2.52 -4.15 -5.53
CA LYS A 76 -1.43 -4.32 -4.54
C LYS A 76 -0.81 -5.71 -4.59
N ARG A 77 -1.64 -6.76 -4.64
CA ARG A 77 -1.17 -8.17 -4.68
C ARG A 77 -0.42 -8.47 -5.97
N ALA A 78 -0.88 -7.96 -7.11
CA ALA A 78 -0.22 -8.12 -8.40
C ALA A 78 1.16 -7.42 -8.46
N LEU A 79 1.30 -6.29 -7.76
CA LEU A 79 2.56 -5.53 -7.72
C LEU A 79 3.60 -6.16 -6.78
N TRP A 80 3.16 -6.92 -5.77
CA TRP A 80 4.03 -7.44 -4.71
C TRP A 80 5.20 -8.32 -5.18
N PRO A 81 5.04 -9.27 -6.13
CA PRO A 81 6.16 -10.03 -6.67
C PRO A 81 7.25 -9.16 -7.30
N ARG A 82 6.86 -8.09 -8.02
CA ARG A 82 7.81 -7.17 -8.67
C ARG A 82 8.62 -6.41 -7.63
N LEU A 83 7.97 -5.80 -6.62
CA LEU A 83 8.68 -5.09 -5.54
C LEU A 83 9.66 -6.00 -4.79
N ARG A 84 9.30 -7.28 -4.57
CA ARG A 84 10.20 -8.25 -3.96
C ARG A 84 11.39 -8.63 -4.85
N ALA A 85 11.19 -8.68 -6.17
CA ALA A 85 12.30 -8.88 -7.10
C ALA A 85 13.28 -7.71 -7.03
N LEU A 86 12.78 -6.47 -7.06
CA LEU A 86 13.61 -5.26 -6.92
C LEU A 86 14.39 -5.21 -5.61
N ARG A 87 13.80 -5.70 -4.52
CA ARG A 87 14.50 -5.77 -3.24
C ARG A 87 15.64 -6.79 -3.22
N ARG A 88 15.55 -7.86 -4.02
CA ARG A 88 16.63 -8.85 -4.14
C ARG A 88 17.71 -8.38 -5.10
N ASP A 89 17.29 -7.71 -6.17
CA ASP A 89 18.16 -7.20 -7.21
C ASP A 89 17.75 -5.76 -7.56
N PRO A 90 18.35 -4.76 -6.90
CA PRO A 90 18.01 -3.36 -7.12
C PRO A 90 18.51 -2.82 -8.47
N SER A 91 19.27 -3.61 -9.23
CA SER A 91 19.77 -3.30 -10.57
C SER A 91 18.80 -3.60 -11.71
N ALA A 92 17.66 -4.26 -11.43
CA ALA A 92 16.66 -4.72 -12.40
C ALA A 92 15.54 -3.71 -12.69
#